data_AF-A0A2D6KTM0-F1
#
_entry.id   AF-A0A2D6KTM0-F1
#
_cell.length_a   1.000
_cell.length_b   1.000
_cell.length_c   1.000
_cell.angle_alpha   90.00
_cell.angle_beta   90.00
_cell.angle_gamma   90.00
#
_symmetry.space_group_name_H-M   'P 1'
#
loop_
_entity.id
_entity.type
_entity.pdbx_description
1 polymer ?
#
loop_
_entity_poly.entity_id
_entity_poly.type
_entity_poly.pdbx_seq_one_letter_code
_entity_poly.pdbx_strand_id
1 'polypeptide(L)' 'MGNLNFNQKASPLNKLGIFIGYILGFIIFSVILFFILTYFNKIPKNWTFLNIVNISLTIFLSGKFIQLILK' A
#
# COMPACT_ATOMS: atom_id res chain seq x y z
N MET A 1 -31.97 -25.72 -0.68
CA MET A 1 -31.27 -24.42 -0.51
C MET A 1 -30.48 -24.46 0.79
N GLY A 2 -29.16 -24.66 0.72
CA GLY A 2 -28.29 -24.64 1.91
C GLY A 2 -27.92 -23.22 2.29
N ASN A 3 -28.19 -22.83 3.53
CA ASN A 3 -27.87 -21.52 4.09
C ASN A 3 -26.34 -21.41 4.30
N LEU A 4 -25.66 -20.69 3.40
CA LEU A 4 -24.22 -20.44 3.50
C LEU A 4 -23.98 -19.33 4.53
N ASN A 5 -23.80 -19.73 5.78
CA ASN A 5 -23.40 -18.84 6.86
C ASN A 5 -21.93 -18.44 6.67
N PHE A 6 -21.69 -17.28 6.05
CA PHE A 6 -20.36 -16.67 5.88
C PHE A 6 -19.84 -16.05 7.19
N ASN A 7 -19.69 -16.86 8.24
CA ASN A 7 -19.02 -16.47 9.47
C ASN A 7 -17.55 -16.93 9.44
N GLN A 8 -16.81 -16.52 8.40
CA GLN A 8 -15.35 -16.71 8.36
C GLN A 8 -14.69 -15.72 9.32
N LYS A 9 -14.59 -16.06 10.61
CA LYS A 9 -13.65 -15.39 11.50
C LYS A 9 -12.24 -15.67 10.97
N ALA A 10 -11.59 -14.65 10.41
CA ALA A 10 -10.22 -14.75 9.92
C ALA A 10 -9.31 -15.31 11.03
N SER A 11 -8.78 -16.52 10.82
CA SER A 11 -7.75 -17.09 11.67
C SER A 11 -6.53 -16.15 11.70
N PRO A 12 -5.75 -16.10 12.80
CA PRO A 12 -4.60 -15.20 12.90
C PRO A 12 -3.58 -15.40 11.76
N LEU A 13 -3.52 -16.60 11.17
CA LEU A 13 -2.72 -16.91 9.98
C LEU A 13 -3.12 -16.05 8.77
N ASN A 14 -4.42 -15.80 8.56
CA ASN A 14 -4.93 -14.97 7.47
C ASN A 14 -4.57 -13.49 7.66
N LYS A 15 -4.44 -13.01 8.90
CA LYS A 15 -4.06 -11.59 9.16
C LYS A 15 -2.64 -11.29 8.70
N LEU A 16 -1.70 -12.22 8.93
CA LEU A 16 -0.33 -12.08 8.46
C LEU A 16 -0.26 -12.13 6.92
N GLY A 17 -0.97 -13.07 6.29
CA GLY A 17 -1.04 -13.14 4.83
C GLY A 17 -1.61 -11.87 4.20
N ILE A 18 -2.67 -11.31 4.78
CA ILE A 18 -3.24 -10.03 4.35
C ILE A 18 -2.22 -8.90 4.50
N PHE A 19 -1.53 -8.81 5.64
CA PHE A 19 -0.53 -7.77 5.88
C PHE A 19 0.65 -7.86 4.90
N ILE A 20 1.16 -9.07 4.67
CA ILE A 20 2.23 -9.33 3.69
C ILE A 20 1.77 -8.98 2.27
N GLY A 21 0.53 -9.33 1.91
CA GLY A 21 -0.05 -8.95 0.63
C GLY A 21 -0.13 -7.43 0.43
N TYR A 22 -0.51 -6.69 1.49
CA TYR A 22 -0.48 -5.23 1.47
C TYR A 22 0.93 -4.67 1.26
N ILE A 23 1.94 -5.20 1.96
CA ILE A 23 3.33 -4.76 1.81
C ILE A 23 3.81 -5.03 0.38
N LEU A 24 3.58 -6.23 -0.15
CA LEU A 24 3.99 -6.60 -1.50
C LEU A 24 3.29 -5.73 -2.55
N GLY A 25 1.98 -5.50 -2.41
CA GLY A 25 1.22 -4.62 -3.29
C GLY A 25 1.74 -3.18 -3.27
N PHE A 26 2.07 -2.66 -2.08
CA PHE A 26 2.66 -1.33 -1.93
C PHE A 26 4.03 -1.22 -2.61
N ILE A 27 4.88 -2.24 -2.49
CA ILE A 27 6.20 -2.28 -3.16
C ILE A 27 6.02 -2.30 -4.68
N ILE A 28 5.18 -3.21 -5.20
CA ILE A 28 4.91 -3.32 -6.64
C ILE A 28 4.39 -2.00 -7.20
N PHE A 29 3.39 -1.40 -6.52
CA PHE A 29 2.85 -0.10 -6.91
C PHE A 29 3.93 1.00 -6.90
N SER A 30 4.76 1.05 -5.87
CA SER A 30 5.83 2.05 -5.76
C SER A 30 6.88 1.91 -6.86
N VAL A 31 7.23 0.67 -7.24
CA VAL A 31 8.15 0.39 -8.36
C VAL A 31 7.53 0.86 -9.68
N ILE A 32 6.28 0.50 -9.96
CA ILE A 32 5.59 0.92 -11.19
C ILE A 32 5.51 2.46 -11.24
N LEU A 33 5.13 3.10 -10.13
CA LEU A 33 5.03 4.55 -10.04
C LEU A 33 6.39 5.23 -10.26
N PHE A 34 7.47 4.67 -9.70
CA PHE A 34 8.83 5.15 -9.93
C PHE A 34 9.21 5.11 -11.41
N PHE A 35 8.94 3.99 -12.09
CA PHE A 35 9.22 3.85 -13.53
C PHE A 35 8.43 4.84 -14.37
N ILE A 36 7.13 5.01 -14.08
CA ILE A 36 6.28 5.98 -14.77
C ILE A 36 6.83 7.39 -14.58
N LEU A 37 7.08 7.81 -13.34
CA LEU A 37 7.59 9.15 -13.03
C LEU A 37 8.97 9.41 -13.66
N THR A 38 9.84 8.39 -13.70
CA THR A 38 11.15 8.44 -14.37
C THR A 38 10.98 8.61 -15.87
N TYR A 39 10.10 7.82 -16.49
CA TYR A 39 9.82 7.87 -17.93
C TYR A 39 9.31 9.24 -18.37
N PHE A 40 8.48 9.89 -17.57
CA PHE A 40 7.97 11.24 -17.84
C PHE A 40 8.95 12.37 -17.49
N ASN A 41 10.18 12.07 -17.04
CA ASN A 41 11.14 13.06 -16.51
C ASN A 41 10.52 13.99 -15.45
N LYS A 42 9.50 13.50 -14.72
CA LYS A 42 8.83 14.23 -13.64
C LYS A 42 9.61 14.16 -12.32
N ILE A 43 10.68 13.36 -12.30
CA ILE A 43 11.58 13.20 -11.16
C ILE A 43 12.77 14.14 -11.33
N PRO A 44 13.07 15.00 -10.34
CA PRO A 44 14.30 15.78 -10.33
C PRO A 44 15.52 14.85 -10.39
N LYS A 45 16.56 15.21 -11.14
CA LYS A 45 17.77 14.37 -11.32
C LYS A 45 18.42 13.87 -10.02
N ASN A 46 18.20 14.58 -8.91
CA ASN A 46 18.80 14.26 -7.61
C ASN A 46 17.95 13.31 -6.77
N TRP A 47 16.79 12.88 -7.27
CA TRP A 47 15.88 12.02 -6.54
C TRP A 47 16.16 10.55 -6.83
N THR A 48 16.32 9.79 -5.74
CA THR A 48 16.52 8.35 -5.78
C THR A 48 15.21 7.62 -5.50
N PHE A 49 15.21 6.30 -5.72
CA PHE A 49 14.08 5.43 -5.39
C PHE A 49 13.57 5.61 -3.95
N LEU A 50 14.49 5.84 -2.99
CA LEU A 50 14.17 6.11 -1.59
C LEU A 50 13.26 7.31 -1.39
N ASN A 51 13.40 8.37 -2.19
CA ASN A 51 12.55 9.55 -2.08
C ASN A 51 11.11 9.22 -2.46
N ILE A 52 10.92 8.41 -3.51
CA ILE A 52 9.59 8.01 -3.97
C ILE A 52 8.95 7.05 -2.97
N VAL A 53 9.71 6.11 -2.42
CA VAL A 53 9.23 5.24 -1.34
C VAL A 53 8.80 6.06 -0.12
N ASN A 54 9.59 7.05 0.29
CA ASN A 54 9.27 7.92 1.43
C ASN A 54 8.00 8.75 1.18
N ILE A 55 7.81 9.29 -0.02
CA ILE A 55 6.58 10.03 -0.36
C ILE A 55 5.37 9.10 -0.36
N SER A 56 5.47 7.93 -1.00
CA SER A 56 4.41 6.92 -0.99
C SER A 56 4.04 6.50 0.44
N LEU A 57 5.04 6.33 1.30
CA LEU A 57 4.83 6.01 2.72
C LEU A 57 4.15 7.15 3.46
N THR A 58 4.56 8.40 3.21
CA THR A 58 3.96 9.60 3.81
C THR A 58 2.49 9.75 3.41
N ILE A 59 2.15 9.52 2.14
CA ILE A 59 0.77 9.56 1.65
C ILE A 59 -0.07 8.47 2.34
N PHE A 60 0.46 7.25 2.41
CA PHE A 60 -0.21 6.14 3.07
C PHE A 60 -0.48 6.43 4.56
N LEU A 61 0.54 6.91 5.28
CA LEU A 61 0.41 7.29 6.69
C LEU A 61 -0.56 8.45 6.88
N SER A 62 -0.55 9.44 5.99
CA SER A 62 -1.49 10.57 6.02
C SER A 62 -2.93 10.10 5.84
N GLY A 63 -3.19 9.19 4.89
CA GLY A 63 -4.52 8.59 4.71
C GLY A 63 -5.00 7.82 5.94
N LYS A 64 -4.09 7.06 6.59
CA LYS A 64 -4.38 6.38 7.85
C LYS A 64 -4.64 7.35 9.00
N PHE A 65 -3.90 8.44 9.06
CA PHE A 65 -4.05 9.48 10.08
C PHE A 65 -5.39 10.21 9.93
N ILE A 66 -5.79 10.54 8.71
CA ILE A 66 -7.11 11.12 8.40
C ILE A 66 -8.24 10.15 8.79
N GLN A 67 -8.11 8.85 8.48
CA GLN A 67 -9.06 7.84 8.94
C GLN A 67 -9.17 7.77 10.47
N LEU A 68 -8.07 8.00 11.19
CA LEU A 68 -8.05 7.98 12.64
C LEU A 68 -8.73 9.22 13.24
N ILE A 69 -8.62 10.38 12.59
CA ILE A 69 -9.28 11.62 13.02
C ILE A 69 -10.79 11.60 12.71
N LEU A 70 -11.19 11.04 11.56
CA LEU A 70 -12.59 10.98 11.13
C LEU A 70 -13.40 9.86 11.79
N LYS A 71 -12.75 9.01 12.60
CA LYS A 71 -13.39 7.91 13.32
C LYS A 71 -13.61 8.28 14.77
#